data_AF-A0A0C2JAN6-F1
#
_entry.id   AF-A0A0C2JAN6-F1
#
_cell.length_a   1.000
_cell.length_b   1.000
_cell.length_c   1.000
_cell.angle_alpha   90.00
_cell.angle_beta   90.00
_cell.angle_gamma   90.00
#
_symmetry.space_group_name_H-M   'P 1'
#
loop_
_entity.id
_entity.type
_entity.pdbx_description
1 polymer ?
#
loop_
_entity_poly.entity_id
_entity_poly.type
_entity_poly.pdbx_seq_one_letter_code
_entity_poly.pdbx_strand_id
1 'polypeptide(L)'
;MSVEGVNRFTASLLNQFSTYQNGTGNVAVCGVSLYIMMGAINFGLDGQSYDQLSRFLGERFEELYGSDTWIDSITTQKWTNLVQLTAQFYRMNSALFCTCAIYAWIQ
;
A
#
# COMPACT_ATOMS: atom_id res chain seq x y z
N MET A 1 -2.56 -0.48 -11.31
CA MET A 1 -1.66 -0.53 -10.13
C MET A 1 -0.26 -0.98 -10.54
N SER A 2 0.79 -0.20 -10.29
CA SER A 2 2.19 -0.53 -10.67
C SER A 2 3.15 -0.58 -9.48
N VAL A 3 4.29 -1.27 -9.63
CA VAL A 3 5.37 -1.27 -8.61
C VAL A 3 5.87 0.15 -8.33
N GLU A 4 6.00 0.96 -9.37
CA GLU A 4 6.37 2.38 -9.21
C GLU A 4 5.32 3.15 -8.38
N GLY A 5 4.03 2.91 -8.66
CA GLY A 5 2.92 3.52 -7.91
C GLY A 5 2.97 3.15 -6.42
N VAL A 6 3.17 1.86 -6.12
CA VAL A 6 3.34 1.37 -4.75
C VAL A 6 4.54 2.05 -4.07
N ASN A 7 5.69 2.13 -4.75
CA ASN A 7 6.90 2.72 -4.19
C ASN A 7 6.73 4.22 -3.94
N ARG A 8 6.12 4.95 -4.88
CA ARG A 8 5.85 6.39 -4.76
C ARG A 8 4.89 6.66 -3.60
N PHE A 9 3.79 5.92 -3.53
CA PHE A 9 2.83 5.96 -2.42
C PHE A 9 3.49 5.70 -1.06
N THR A 10 4.29 4.63 -0.99
CA THR A 10 4.97 4.22 0.25
C THR A 10 5.98 5.27 0.70
N ALA A 11 6.76 5.84 -0.24
CA ALA A 11 7.70 6.91 0.05
C ALA A 11 6.98 8.18 0.57
N SER A 12 5.85 8.56 -0.03
CA SER A 12 5.05 9.69 0.45
C SER A 12 4.54 9.47 1.87
N LEU A 13 4.06 8.27 2.20
CA LEU A 13 3.61 7.93 3.56
C LEU A 13 4.75 7.92 4.57
N LEU A 14 5.87 7.28 4.25
CA LEU A 14 7.04 7.25 5.14
C LEU A 14 7.57 8.66 5.42
N ASN A 15 7.57 9.54 4.41
CA ASN A 15 7.96 10.93 4.60
C ASN A 15 7.00 11.69 5.55
N GLN A 16 5.70 11.43 5.44
CA GLN A 16 4.72 11.99 6.38
C GLN A 16 4.91 11.46 7.80
N PHE A 17 5.11 10.16 7.99
CA PHE A 17 5.38 9.58 9.31
C PHE A 17 6.66 10.11 9.94
N SER A 18 7.74 10.21 9.14
CA SER A 18 9.01 10.77 9.59
C SER A 18 8.84 12.22 10.04
N THR A 19 8.06 13.02 9.29
CA THR A 19 7.77 14.41 9.63
C THR A 19 6.93 14.51 10.91
N TYR A 20 5.88 13.69 11.03
CA TYR A 20 4.98 13.68 12.18
C TYR A 20 5.69 13.28 13.49
N GLN A 21 6.66 12.36 13.42
CA GLN A 21 7.42 11.88 14.58
C GLN A 21 8.71 12.67 14.84
N ASN A 22 8.94 13.79 14.13
CA ASN A 22 10.22 14.53 14.14
C ASN A 22 11.46 13.63 13.94
N GLY A 23 11.32 12.52 13.21
CA GLY A 23 12.39 11.56 12.93
C GLY A 23 12.89 10.74 14.14
N THR A 24 12.15 10.71 15.25
CA THR A 24 12.61 10.10 16.51
C THR A 24 12.05 8.71 16.81
N GLY A 25 11.10 8.22 16.01
CA GLY A 25 10.43 6.94 16.20
C GLY A 25 10.75 5.91 15.12
N ASN A 26 10.57 4.63 15.47
CA ASN A 26 10.65 3.53 14.52
C ASN A 26 9.34 3.45 13.72
N VAL A 27 9.45 3.34 12.40
CA VAL A 27 8.30 3.19 11.49
C VAL A 27 8.47 1.91 10.69
N ALA A 28 7.44 1.07 10.70
CA ALA A 28 7.34 -0.11 9.86
C ALA A 28 6.00 -0.10 9.13
N VAL A 29 6.02 -0.21 7.80
CA VAL A 29 4.83 -0.15 6.95
C VAL A 29 4.92 -1.24 5.89
N CYS A 30 3.82 -1.97 5.69
CA CYS A 30 3.66 -2.82 4.52
C CYS A 30 3.01 -1.99 3.39
N GLY A 31 3.85 -1.34 2.57
CA GLY A 31 3.40 -0.42 1.53
C GLY A 31 2.44 -1.06 0.52
N VAL A 32 2.72 -2.30 0.11
CA VAL A 32 1.89 -3.06 -0.84
C VAL A 32 0.50 -3.32 -0.26
N SER A 33 0.40 -3.87 0.97
CA SER A 33 -0.89 -4.15 1.62
C SER A 33 -1.74 -2.90 1.79
N LEU A 34 -1.12 -1.80 2.21
CA LEU A 34 -1.83 -0.54 2.40
C LEU A 34 -2.29 0.04 1.05
N TYR A 35 -1.48 -0.03 0.01
CA TYR A 35 -1.85 0.42 -1.33
C TYR A 35 -3.01 -0.39 -1.93
N ILE A 36 -2.99 -1.71 -1.76
CA ILE A 36 -4.11 -2.62 -2.10
C ILE A 36 -5.38 -2.21 -1.34
N MET A 37 -5.27 -1.98 -0.03
CA MET A 37 -6.41 -1.58 0.81
C MET A 37 -7.00 -0.23 0.36
N MET A 38 -6.14 0.73 0.03
CA MET A 38 -6.59 2.03 -0.50
C MET A 38 -7.27 1.88 -1.87
N GLY A 39 -6.78 1.00 -2.75
CA GLY A 39 -7.48 0.66 -3.99
C GLY A 39 -8.85 0.05 -3.75
N ALA A 40 -8.99 -0.84 -2.76
CA ALA A 40 -10.26 -1.44 -2.36
C ALA A 40 -11.27 -0.40 -1.86
N ILE A 41 -10.81 0.53 -1.03
CA ILE A 41 -11.63 1.64 -0.55
C ILE A 41 -12.04 2.49 -1.74
N ASN A 42 -11.10 2.86 -2.61
CA ASN A 42 -11.35 3.71 -3.77
C ASN A 42 -12.42 3.14 -4.70
N PHE A 43 -12.45 1.81 -4.88
CA PHE A 43 -13.50 1.13 -5.65
C PHE A 43 -14.91 1.36 -5.09
N GLY A 44 -15.06 1.57 -3.79
CA GLY A 44 -16.34 1.92 -3.16
C GLY A 44 -16.62 3.42 -3.07
N LEU A 45 -15.67 4.28 -3.46
CA LEU A 45 -15.84 5.73 -3.44
C LEU A 45 -16.49 6.25 -4.72
N ASP A 46 -17.06 7.45 -4.63
CA ASP A 46 -17.57 8.22 -5.76
C ASP A 46 -17.20 9.71 -5.60
N GLY A 47 -17.35 10.47 -6.69
CA GLY A 47 -17.17 11.92 -6.74
C GLY A 47 -15.79 12.38 -6.25
N GLN A 48 -15.78 13.39 -5.38
CA GLN A 48 -14.54 14.04 -4.95
C GLN A 48 -13.59 13.10 -4.21
N SER A 49 -14.11 12.19 -3.38
CA SER A 49 -13.28 11.25 -2.63
C SER A 49 -12.63 10.23 -3.55
N TYR A 50 -13.37 9.73 -4.54
CA TYR A 50 -12.82 8.89 -5.60
C TYR A 50 -11.71 9.61 -6.37
N ASP A 51 -11.95 10.85 -6.78
CA ASP A 51 -10.99 11.63 -7.56
C ASP A 51 -9.69 11.89 -6.79
N GLN A 52 -9.81 12.25 -5.50
CA GLN A 52 -8.65 12.53 -4.65
C GLN A 52 -7.80 11.28 -4.45
N LEU A 53 -8.44 10.16 -4.12
CA LEU A 53 -7.72 8.92 -3.83
C LEU A 53 -7.17 8.28 -5.12
N SER A 54 -7.89 8.33 -6.24
CA SER A 54 -7.39 7.90 -7.56
C SER A 54 -6.12 8.66 -7.96
N ARG A 55 -6.12 10.00 -7.80
CA ARG A 55 -4.92 10.83 -8.06
C ARG A 55 -3.77 10.48 -7.13
N PHE A 56 -4.06 10.25 -5.85
CA PHE A 56 -3.05 9.88 -4.87
C PHE A 56 -2.41 8.51 -5.18
N LEU A 57 -3.22 7.54 -5.59
CA LEU A 57 -2.73 6.21 -5.98
C LEU A 57 -2.06 6.21 -7.36
N GLY A 58 -2.27 7.25 -8.17
CA GLY A 58 -1.77 7.35 -9.54
C GLY A 58 -2.44 6.38 -10.50
N GLU A 59 -3.65 5.94 -10.16
CA GLU A 59 -4.39 4.90 -10.87
C GLU A 59 -5.85 5.33 -11.04
N ARG A 60 -6.40 4.95 -12.18
CA ARG A 60 -7.75 5.27 -12.64
C ARG A 60 -8.54 3.96 -12.64
N PHE A 61 -9.60 3.89 -11.83
CA PHE A 61 -10.37 2.66 -11.59
C PHE A 61 -11.65 2.60 -12.42
N GLU A 62 -11.83 3.51 -13.38
CA GLU A 62 -12.99 3.60 -14.26
C GLU A 62 -13.26 2.28 -15.01
N GLU A 63 -12.21 1.51 -15.31
CA GLU A 63 -12.29 0.18 -15.92
C GLU A 63 -13.09 -0.84 -15.07
N LEU A 64 -13.19 -0.61 -13.77
CA LEU A 64 -13.88 -1.51 -12.84
C LEU A 64 -15.39 -1.24 -12.73
N TYR A 65 -15.86 -0.08 -13.18
CA TYR A 65 -17.28 0.33 -13.07
C TYR A 65 -18.12 0.01 -14.31
N GLY A 66 -17.54 -0.66 -15.32
CA GLY A 66 -18.19 -0.98 -16.58
C GLY A 66 -18.22 -2.47 -16.90
N SER A 67 -19.38 -3.11 -16.67
CA SER A 67 -19.81 -4.42 -17.21
C SER A 67 -19.18 -5.70 -16.63
N ASP A 68 -19.78 -6.83 -17.04
CA ASP A 68 -19.50 -8.23 -16.67
C ASP A 68 -18.04 -8.67 -16.89
N THR A 69 -17.19 -7.82 -17.49
CA THR A 69 -15.79 -8.10 -17.83
C THR A 69 -14.77 -7.40 -16.95
N TRP A 70 -15.17 -6.78 -15.83
CA TRP A 70 -14.23 -6.11 -14.89
C TRP A 70 -13.10 -7.04 -14.43
N ILE A 71 -13.35 -8.35 -14.39
CA ILE A 71 -12.39 -9.39 -14.02
C ILE A 71 -11.22 -9.47 -15.00
N ASP A 72 -11.46 -9.15 -16.28
CA ASP A 72 -10.47 -9.17 -17.34
C ASP A 72 -9.76 -7.83 -17.51
N SER A 73 -10.14 -6.80 -16.75
CA SER A 73 -9.51 -5.49 -16.84
C SER A 73 -8.03 -5.55 -16.44
N ILE A 74 -7.24 -4.69 -17.08
CA ILE A 74 -5.82 -4.52 -16.78
C ILE A 74 -5.64 -4.13 -15.31
N THR A 75 -6.55 -3.33 -14.78
CA THR A 75 -6.57 -2.92 -13.37
C THR A 75 -6.75 -4.11 -12.43
N THR A 76 -7.71 -5.01 -12.69
CA THR A 76 -7.90 -6.23 -11.89
C THR A 76 -6.69 -7.14 -11.97
N GLN A 77 -6.13 -7.38 -13.15
CA GLN A 77 -4.93 -8.23 -13.30
C GLN A 77 -3.74 -7.68 -12.48
N LYS A 78 -3.51 -6.36 -12.55
CA LYS A 78 -2.47 -5.69 -11.76
C LYS A 78 -2.73 -5.82 -10.25
N TRP A 79 -3.99 -5.68 -9.82
CA TRP A 79 -4.36 -5.79 -8.42
C TRP A 79 -4.20 -7.23 -7.90
N THR A 80 -4.65 -8.24 -8.66
CA THR A 80 -4.44 -9.66 -8.36
C THR A 80 -2.95 -9.99 -8.22
N ASN A 81 -2.10 -9.47 -9.11
CA ASN A 81 -0.65 -9.66 -9.03
C ASN A 81 -0.07 -9.10 -7.72
N LEU A 82 -0.52 -7.92 -7.28
CA LEU A 82 -0.08 -7.33 -6.00
C LEU A 82 -0.55 -8.15 -4.80
N VAL A 83 -1.79 -8.66 -4.82
CA VAL A 83 -2.30 -9.55 -3.77
C VAL A 83 -1.48 -10.84 -3.69
N GLN A 84 -1.15 -11.44 -4.83
CA GLN A 84 -0.32 -12.65 -4.88
C GLN A 84 1.09 -12.40 -4.34
N LEU A 85 1.73 -11.29 -4.75
CA LEU A 85 3.04 -10.89 -4.22
C LEU A 85 3.00 -10.69 -2.70
N THR A 86 1.94 -10.05 -2.20
CA THR A 86 1.73 -9.83 -0.77
C THR A 86 1.60 -11.16 -0.01
N ALA A 87 0.84 -12.12 -0.55
CA ALA A 87 0.72 -13.45 0.04
C ALA A 87 2.06 -14.21 0.08
N GLN A 88 2.93 -14.01 -0.91
CA GLN A 88 4.29 -14.56 -0.90
C GLN A 88 5.14 -13.93 0.21
N PHE A 89 5.08 -12.60 0.38
CA PHE A 89 5.80 -11.92 1.48
C PHE A 89 5.38 -12.40 2.87
N TYR A 90 4.09 -12.62 3.10
CA TYR A 90 3.61 -13.16 4.38
C TYR A 90 4.08 -14.59 4.67
N ARG A 91 4.50 -15.34 3.64
CA ARG A 91 5.06 -16.70 3.78
C ARG A 91 6.59 -16.71 3.90
N MET A 92 7.26 -15.58 3.66
CA MET A 92 8.70 -15.50 3.83
C MET A 92 9.04 -15.35 5.31
N ASN A 93 10.01 -16.14 5.77
CA ASN A 93 10.65 -15.90 7.07
C ASN A 93 11.42 -14.58 6.97
N SER A 94 10.95 -13.55 7.68
CA SER A 94 11.69 -12.30 7.82
C SER A 94 12.52 -12.33 9.10
N ALA A 95 13.75 -11.84 9.02
CA ALA A 95 14.61 -11.62 10.17
C ALA A 95 14.89 -10.12 10.28
N LEU A 96 14.54 -9.53 11.42
CA LEU A 96 14.94 -8.16 11.73
C LEU A 96 16.28 -8.22 12.48
N PHE A 97 17.33 -7.70 11.85
CA PHE A 97 18.61 -7.51 12.50
C PHE A 97 18.65 -6.10 13.11
N CYS A 98 18.41 -5.96 14.42
CA CYS A 98 18.74 -4.72 15.14
C CYS A 98 20.15 -4.81 15.70
N THR A 99 20.92 -3.72 15.53
CA THR A 99 22.19 -3.51 16.23
C THR A 99 21.99 -2.97 17.66
N CYS A 100 20.75 -2.71 18.05
CA CYS A 100 20.36 -2.14 19.34
C CYS A 100 19.92 -3.23 20.34
N ALA A 101 20.42 -3.18 21.58
CA ALA A 101 19.94 -4.04 22.65
C ALA A 101 18.52 -3.62 23.07
N ILE A 102 17.49 -4.38 22.66
CA ILE A 102 16.09 -4.14 23.06
C ILE A 102 15.85 -4.49 24.55
N TYR A 103 16.84 -5.00 25.27
CA TYR A 103 16.71 -5.36 26.68
C TYR A 103 17.54 -4.44 27.59
N ALA A 104 16.88 -3.43 28.17
CA ALA A 104 17.29 -2.82 29.43
C ALA A 104 16.12 -2.20 30.24
N TRP A 105 14.87 -2.64 30.02
CA TRP A 105 13.71 -2.17 30.81
C TRP A 105 12.69 -3.27 31.10
N ILE A 106 13.16 -4.38 31.68
CA ILE A 106 12.33 -5.23 32.54
C ILE A 106 13.13 -5.39 33.83
N GLN A 107 12.87 -4.50 34.80
CA GLN A 107 13.10 -4.74 36.22
C GLN A 107 11.76 -5.03 36.86
#